data_AF-A0A7W7VP30-F1
#
_entry.id   AF-A0A7W7VP30-F1
#
_cell.length_a   1.000
_cell.length_b   1.000
_cell.length_c   1.000
_cell.angle_alpha   90.00
_cell.angle_beta   90.00
_cell.angle_gamma   90.00
#
_symmetry.space_group_name_H-M   'P 1'
#
loop_
_entity.id
_entity.type
_entity.pdbx_description
1 polymer ?
#
loop_
_entity_poly.entity_id
_entity_poly.type
_entity_poly.pdbx_seq_one_letter_code
_entity_poly.pdbx_strand_id
1 'polypeptide(L)'
;MTDDLSITSGSVRDDASRRRALLIVRLLVGVFLVYLLLDLVRPRRQPDEPVLAVLRQLKLSDSLGQTLSIPPRLLAAVAVGIVTGLILQALAANARFAGGRRVVVLTWATMAAMLGPFALVSLVMLIVFGSSLPVVVACAASSAFVLWLLHHCQGFARLPVRMLLAAFGWGALIVFGLSRVYNAMALGVIDGYLGTPSELDMLVVHMGVVVGVVTVAGVLLSLIVFRHRVTDAVSGLVLGAAIGLGYNFTESVPLIQVYGLLSWVTGATGGFQYWIRQSIGLLGGHVTFCALLGAAVGLAVQTRGRGRRVLIVGAGLLAAAGGSAAHEILPAWFSQLARQSLPTGGPLDTLVVSPALWLVVQVPFFVLVLALLWTGVRARAAAAREAVAAEATVGGAITTREVPFLVDPALRLWAVVSTWRGYGRDAALALRRVQTAQLDLAAWHWQHRRSGRDEGASEGERLRAKVIRLKTRTATGPAVTP
;
A
#
# COMPACT_ATOMS: atom_id res chain seq x y z
N MET A 1 3.75 24.24 37.54
CA MET A 1 2.60 23.32 37.72
C MET A 1 1.60 23.50 36.57
N THR A 2 2.10 23.52 35.32
CA THR A 2 1.34 23.82 34.09
C THR A 2 1.71 22.91 32.92
N ASP A 3 2.56 21.89 33.14
CA ASP A 3 3.01 20.95 32.10
C ASP A 3 2.11 19.70 31.95
N ASP A 4 1.12 19.50 32.82
CA ASP A 4 0.31 18.25 32.82
C ASP A 4 -0.88 18.27 31.84
N LEU A 5 -1.23 19.42 31.26
CA LEU A 5 -2.40 19.52 30.39
C LEU A 5 -2.11 19.18 28.91
N SER A 6 -0.85 19.24 28.46
CA SER A 6 -0.51 19.02 27.05
C SER A 6 -0.44 17.54 26.64
N ILE A 7 -0.06 16.63 27.56
CA ILE A 7 0.11 15.18 27.30
C ILE A 7 -1.23 14.47 27.02
N THR A 8 -2.34 15.04 27.47
CA THR A 8 -3.64 14.36 27.43
C THR A 8 -4.24 14.29 26.01
N SER A 9 -4.03 15.30 25.15
CA SER A 9 -4.73 15.39 23.86
C SER A 9 -4.20 14.44 22.77
N GLY A 10 -2.87 14.22 22.73
CA GLY A 10 -2.23 13.25 21.83
C GLY A 10 -2.60 11.80 22.16
N SER A 11 -2.64 11.48 23.46
CA SER A 11 -2.94 10.13 23.95
C SER A 11 -4.34 9.64 23.57
N VAL A 12 -5.35 10.52 23.65
CA VAL A 12 -6.77 10.19 23.38
C VAL A 12 -7.02 9.87 21.90
N ARG A 13 -6.40 10.63 20.98
CA ARG A 13 -6.58 10.41 19.52
C ARG A 13 -5.88 9.15 19.04
N ASP A 14 -4.72 8.84 19.59
CA ASP A 14 -4.02 7.58 19.28
C ASP A 14 -4.81 6.37 19.80
N ASP A 15 -5.49 6.52 20.93
CA ASP A 15 -6.33 5.46 21.47
C ASP A 15 -7.53 5.13 20.58
N ALA A 16 -8.22 6.15 20.06
CA ALA A 16 -9.33 5.94 19.14
C ALA A 16 -8.92 5.17 17.88
N SER A 17 -7.70 5.40 17.40
CA SER A 17 -7.21 4.79 16.15
C SER A 17 -6.71 3.38 16.36
N ARG A 18 -6.05 3.11 17.50
CA ARG A 18 -5.76 1.75 17.95
C ARG A 18 -7.03 0.92 18.11
N ARG A 19 -8.09 1.47 18.73
CA ARG A 19 -9.39 0.80 18.87
C ARG A 19 -10.01 0.46 17.51
N ARG A 20 -9.96 1.39 16.55
CA ARG A 20 -10.45 1.15 15.17
C ARG A 20 -9.63 0.10 14.43
N ALA A 21 -8.30 0.13 14.55
CA ALA A 21 -7.42 -0.87 13.96
C ALA A 21 -7.72 -2.26 14.52
N LEU A 22 -7.84 -2.40 15.85
CA LEU A 22 -8.23 -3.65 16.49
C LEU A 22 -9.63 -4.13 16.06
N LEU A 23 -10.58 -3.21 15.88
CA LEU A 23 -11.91 -3.58 15.38
C LEU A 23 -11.82 -4.22 14.00
N ILE A 24 -11.05 -3.64 13.08
CA ILE A 24 -10.85 -4.20 11.74
C ILE A 24 -10.17 -5.58 11.82
N VAL A 25 -9.13 -5.71 12.64
CA VAL A 25 -8.46 -7.01 12.85
C VAL A 25 -9.42 -8.06 13.38
N ARG A 26 -10.29 -7.71 14.34
CA ARG A 26 -11.32 -8.62 14.87
C ARG A 26 -12.36 -9.00 13.83
N LEU A 27 -12.79 -8.04 13.02
CA LEU A 27 -13.74 -8.32 11.93
C LEU A 27 -13.13 -9.28 10.92
N LEU A 28 -11.86 -9.06 10.53
CA LEU A 28 -11.13 -10.01 9.70
C LEU A 28 -11.08 -11.38 10.38
N VAL A 29 -10.52 -11.49 11.59
CA VAL A 29 -10.45 -12.78 12.29
C VAL A 29 -11.83 -13.46 12.43
N GLY A 30 -12.89 -12.70 12.70
CA GLY A 30 -14.26 -13.21 12.76
C GLY A 30 -14.72 -13.81 11.43
N VAL A 31 -14.50 -13.11 10.32
CA VAL A 31 -14.82 -13.62 8.97
C VAL A 31 -13.99 -14.87 8.66
N PHE A 32 -12.71 -14.89 9.01
CA PHE A 32 -11.86 -16.08 8.88
C PHE A 32 -12.43 -17.28 9.65
N LEU A 33 -12.86 -17.09 10.90
CA LEU A 33 -13.45 -18.15 11.72
C LEU A 33 -14.78 -18.65 11.14
N VAL A 34 -15.59 -17.76 10.56
CA VAL A 34 -16.81 -18.16 9.83
C VAL A 34 -16.47 -19.02 8.62
N TYR A 35 -15.49 -18.62 7.82
CA TYR A 35 -15.02 -19.45 6.69
C TYR A 35 -14.49 -20.80 7.16
N LEU A 36 -13.76 -20.84 8.28
CA LEU A 36 -13.25 -22.08 8.85
C LEU A 36 -14.39 -23.01 9.28
N LEU A 37 -15.43 -22.45 9.91
CA LEU A 37 -16.61 -23.21 10.31
C LEU A 37 -17.37 -23.74 9.08
N LEU A 38 -17.58 -22.89 8.07
CA LEU A 38 -18.22 -23.29 6.81
C LEU A 38 -17.44 -24.41 6.11
N ASP A 39 -16.11 -24.35 6.17
CA ASP A 39 -15.22 -25.36 5.59
C ASP A 39 -15.28 -26.69 6.36
N LEU A 40 -15.43 -26.64 7.68
CA LEU A 40 -15.56 -27.82 8.55
C LEU A 40 -16.91 -28.53 8.37
N VAL A 41 -17.98 -27.79 8.12
CA VAL A 41 -19.35 -28.32 7.99
C VAL A 41 -19.75 -28.63 6.55
N ARG A 42 -18.87 -28.37 5.58
CA ARG A 42 -19.17 -28.62 4.16
C ARG A 42 -19.34 -30.12 3.86
N PRO A 43 -20.18 -30.48 2.89
CA PRO A 43 -20.28 -31.86 2.42
C PRO A 43 -18.95 -32.35 1.86
N ARG A 44 -18.48 -33.52 2.32
CA ARG A 44 -17.32 -34.19 1.73
C ARG A 44 -17.77 -34.93 0.47
N ARG A 45 -17.11 -34.67 -0.65
CA ARG A 45 -17.42 -35.33 -1.92
C ARG A 45 -16.62 -36.59 -2.16
N GLN A 46 -15.46 -36.70 -1.52
CA GLN A 46 -14.57 -37.84 -1.68
C GLN A 46 -14.27 -38.47 -0.32
N PRO A 47 -14.17 -39.82 -0.23
CA PRO A 47 -13.85 -40.50 1.03
C PRO A 47 -12.50 -40.07 1.62
N ASP A 48 -11.55 -39.70 0.76
CA ASP A 48 -10.19 -39.24 1.07
C ASP A 48 -10.06 -37.71 1.19
N GLU A 49 -11.19 -36.96 1.16
CA GLU A 49 -11.14 -35.51 1.25
C GLU A 49 -10.69 -35.06 2.65
N PRO A 50 -9.68 -34.17 2.77
CA PRO A 50 -9.25 -33.68 4.07
C PRO A 50 -10.37 -32.90 4.76
N VAL A 51 -10.30 -32.90 6.11
CA VAL A 51 -11.27 -32.21 6.98
C VAL A 51 -11.42 -30.73 6.62
N LEU A 52 -10.35 -30.09 6.13
CA LEU A 52 -10.36 -28.71 5.66
C LEU A 52 -9.98 -28.68 4.18
N ALA A 53 -10.77 -28.03 3.33
CA ALA A 53 -10.49 -27.95 1.90
C ALA A 53 -9.22 -27.21 1.59
N VAL A 54 -8.87 -26.23 2.42
CA VAL A 54 -7.66 -25.42 2.24
C VAL A 54 -6.40 -26.29 2.26
N LEU A 55 -6.50 -27.50 2.86
CA LEU A 55 -5.45 -28.51 2.90
C LEU A 55 -5.53 -29.50 1.73
N ARG A 56 -6.59 -29.43 0.91
CA ARG A 56 -6.75 -30.27 -0.27
C ARG A 56 -5.65 -29.92 -1.26
N GLN A 57 -4.78 -30.88 -1.52
CA GLN A 57 -3.86 -30.80 -2.64
C GLN A 57 -4.67 -30.95 -3.92
N LEU A 58 -4.59 -29.94 -4.80
CA LEU A 58 -5.11 -30.08 -6.16
C LEU A 58 -4.34 -31.23 -6.81
N LYS A 59 -5.03 -32.24 -7.37
CA LYS A 59 -4.42 -33.34 -8.15
C LYS A 59 -3.94 -32.85 -9.52
N LEU A 60 -3.17 -31.76 -9.56
CA LEU A 60 -2.51 -31.19 -10.72
C LEU A 60 -1.02 -31.48 -10.54
N SER A 61 -0.58 -32.71 -10.84
CA SER A 61 0.76 -33.27 -10.54
C SER A 61 1.26 -33.11 -9.09
N ASP A 62 2.04 -34.06 -8.58
CA ASP A 62 2.46 -34.03 -7.16
C ASP A 62 3.25 -32.76 -6.79
N SER A 63 3.93 -32.13 -7.75
CA SER A 63 4.68 -30.89 -7.54
C SER A 63 3.79 -29.64 -7.56
N LEU A 64 2.93 -29.47 -8.56
CA LEU A 64 2.09 -28.26 -8.70
C LEU A 64 0.96 -28.22 -7.66
N GLY A 65 0.37 -29.38 -7.34
CA GLY A 65 -0.62 -29.52 -6.27
C GLY A 65 -0.09 -29.12 -4.90
N GLN A 66 1.13 -29.56 -4.56
CA GLN A 66 1.81 -29.15 -3.34
C GLN A 66 2.10 -27.64 -3.32
N THR A 67 2.53 -27.07 -4.46
CA THR A 67 2.95 -25.67 -4.52
C THR A 67 1.76 -24.71 -4.40
N LEU A 68 0.57 -25.08 -4.91
CA LEU A 68 -0.63 -24.24 -4.87
C LEU A 68 -1.42 -24.36 -3.56
N SER A 69 -1.30 -25.47 -2.84
CA SER A 69 -1.95 -25.68 -1.53
C SER A 69 -1.28 -24.88 -0.42
N ILE A 70 -2.04 -24.44 0.58
CA ILE A 70 -1.44 -23.83 1.79
C ILE A 70 -0.94 -24.99 2.67
N PRO A 71 0.36 -25.02 3.02
CA PRO A 71 0.88 -26.06 3.91
C PRO A 71 0.09 -26.13 5.22
N PRO A 72 -0.28 -27.32 5.73
CA PRO A 72 -1.04 -27.45 6.98
C PRO A 72 -0.38 -26.73 8.17
N ARG A 73 0.95 -26.70 8.20
CA ARG A 73 1.74 -26.00 9.22
C ARG A 73 1.51 -24.48 9.19
N LEU A 74 1.30 -23.89 8.02
CA LEU A 74 0.99 -22.46 7.90
C LEU A 74 -0.43 -22.15 8.39
N LEU A 75 -1.41 -22.99 8.06
CA LEU A 75 -2.75 -22.82 8.60
C LEU A 75 -2.77 -22.97 10.12
N ALA A 76 -2.03 -23.95 10.66
CA ALA A 76 -1.85 -24.10 12.10
C ALA A 76 -1.20 -22.85 12.72
N ALA A 77 -0.20 -22.26 12.07
CA ALA A 77 0.40 -21.01 12.53
C ALA A 77 -0.59 -19.84 12.55
N VAL A 78 -1.50 -19.75 11.56
CA VAL A 78 -2.60 -18.78 11.55
C VAL A 78 -3.53 -18.98 12.74
N ALA A 79 -3.96 -20.22 12.99
CA ALA A 79 -4.81 -20.54 14.14
C ALA A 79 -4.12 -20.22 15.48
N VAL A 80 -2.86 -20.60 15.65
CA VAL A 80 -2.06 -20.31 16.86
C VAL A 80 -1.91 -18.80 17.08
N GLY A 81 -1.65 -18.03 16.01
CA GLY A 81 -1.55 -16.58 16.10
C GLY A 81 -2.87 -15.91 16.50
N ILE A 82 -4.00 -16.40 15.98
CA ILE A 82 -5.34 -15.94 16.38
C ILE A 82 -5.59 -16.22 17.87
N VAL A 83 -5.36 -17.46 18.33
CA VAL A 83 -5.55 -17.84 19.74
C VAL A 83 -4.66 -17.00 20.65
N THR A 84 -3.39 -16.84 20.30
CA THR A 84 -2.43 -16.01 21.04
C THR A 84 -2.89 -14.55 21.10
N GLY A 85 -3.37 -14.01 19.98
CA GLY A 85 -3.93 -12.66 19.92
C GLY A 85 -5.15 -12.48 20.82
N LEU A 86 -6.06 -13.45 20.87
CA LEU A 86 -7.23 -13.42 21.74
C LEU A 86 -6.83 -13.42 23.23
N ILE A 87 -5.84 -14.24 23.60
CA ILE A 87 -5.28 -14.27 24.96
C ILE A 87 -4.66 -12.92 25.30
N LEU A 88 -3.80 -12.37 24.44
CA LEU A 88 -3.18 -11.06 24.64
C LEU A 88 -4.21 -9.94 24.77
N GLN A 89 -5.31 -10.04 24.01
CA GLN A 89 -6.41 -9.09 24.08
C GLN A 89 -7.16 -9.17 25.42
N ALA A 90 -7.41 -10.38 25.93
CA ALA A 90 -8.01 -10.57 27.26
C ALA A 90 -7.11 -10.00 28.37
N LEU A 91 -5.80 -10.24 28.28
CA LEU A 91 -4.81 -9.65 29.18
C LEU A 91 -4.79 -8.12 29.08
N ALA A 92 -4.88 -7.56 27.87
CA ALA A 92 -4.94 -6.12 27.65
C ALA A 92 -6.21 -5.49 28.25
N ALA A 93 -7.35 -6.17 28.16
CA ALA A 93 -8.61 -5.73 28.77
C ALA A 93 -8.50 -5.67 30.29
N ASN A 94 -7.89 -6.69 30.92
CA ASN A 94 -7.66 -6.74 32.36
C ASN A 94 -6.63 -5.70 32.82
N ALA A 95 -5.60 -5.44 32.02
CA ALA A 95 -4.55 -4.48 32.32
C ALA A 95 -4.97 -3.00 32.15
N ARG A 96 -6.18 -2.70 31.65
CA ARG A 96 -6.68 -1.31 31.49
C ARG A 96 -6.69 -0.52 32.80
N PHE A 97 -6.72 -1.21 33.94
CA PHE A 97 -6.66 -0.60 35.26
C PHE A 97 -5.25 -0.26 35.75
N ALA A 98 -4.18 -0.70 35.07
CA ALA A 98 -2.80 -0.66 35.58
C ALA A 98 -1.82 0.28 34.82
N GLY A 99 -2.31 1.17 33.95
CA GLY A 99 -1.50 2.22 33.30
C GLY A 99 -1.31 2.11 31.77
N GLY A 100 -1.02 3.25 31.13
CA GLY A 100 -1.16 3.42 29.67
C GLY A 100 -0.12 2.71 28.78
N ARG A 101 1.16 2.63 29.19
CA ARG A 101 2.24 2.06 28.34
C ARG A 101 2.05 0.56 28.07
N ARG A 102 1.63 -0.20 29.10
CA ARG A 102 1.41 -1.65 29.00
C ARG A 102 0.28 -1.99 28.02
N VAL A 103 -0.81 -1.21 28.05
CA VAL A 103 -1.95 -1.38 27.12
C VAL A 103 -1.52 -1.15 25.66
N VAL A 104 -0.66 -0.16 25.40
CA VAL A 104 -0.13 0.11 24.06
C VAL A 104 0.71 -1.06 23.55
N VAL A 105 1.64 -1.58 24.37
CA VAL A 105 2.48 -2.72 24.00
C VAL A 105 1.64 -3.97 23.73
N LEU A 106 0.68 -4.29 24.62
CA LEU A 106 -0.20 -5.44 24.44
C LEU A 106 -1.09 -5.31 23.20
N THR A 107 -1.52 -4.09 22.86
CA THR A 107 -2.30 -3.84 21.63
C THR A 107 -1.48 -4.15 20.37
N TRP A 108 -0.24 -3.68 20.32
CA TRP A 108 0.67 -3.98 19.20
C TRP A 108 1.03 -5.46 19.13
N ALA A 109 1.29 -6.09 20.28
CA ALA A 109 1.53 -7.53 20.36
C ALA A 109 0.32 -8.33 19.87
N THR A 110 -0.91 -7.90 20.22
CA THR A 110 -2.15 -8.52 19.73
C THR A 110 -2.25 -8.42 18.20
N MET A 111 -2.02 -7.23 17.64
CA MET A 111 -2.02 -7.04 16.18
C MET A 111 -0.95 -7.89 15.50
N ALA A 112 0.26 -7.94 16.06
CA ALA A 112 1.36 -8.75 15.54
C ALA A 112 1.06 -10.25 15.60
N ALA A 113 0.48 -10.75 16.69
CA ALA A 113 0.09 -12.14 16.83
C ALA A 113 -1.02 -12.54 15.83
N MET A 114 -2.01 -11.67 15.63
CA MET A 114 -3.13 -11.94 14.72
C MET A 114 -2.74 -11.81 13.24
N LEU A 115 -1.88 -10.85 12.89
CA LEU A 115 -1.51 -10.56 11.49
C LEU A 115 -0.22 -11.23 11.03
N GLY A 116 0.69 -11.53 11.97
CA GLY A 116 2.01 -12.11 11.71
C GLY A 116 1.96 -13.43 10.94
N PRO A 117 1.05 -14.37 11.24
CA PRO A 117 0.94 -15.60 10.45
C PRO A 117 0.59 -15.37 8.98
N PHE A 118 -0.19 -14.33 8.66
CA PHE A 118 -0.47 -13.97 7.26
C PHE A 118 0.79 -13.43 6.56
N ALA A 119 1.64 -12.68 7.28
CA ALA A 119 2.96 -12.31 6.79
C ALA A 119 3.81 -13.54 6.46
N LEU A 120 3.75 -14.56 7.32
CA LEU A 120 4.49 -15.81 7.12
C LEU A 120 4.00 -16.56 5.87
N VAL A 121 2.69 -16.57 5.59
CA VAL A 121 2.15 -17.15 4.35
C VAL A 121 2.77 -16.47 3.13
N SER A 122 2.80 -15.14 3.09
CA SER A 122 3.43 -14.39 1.99
C SER A 122 4.92 -14.69 1.85
N LEU A 123 5.64 -14.77 2.97
CA LEU A 123 7.06 -15.08 2.97
C LEU A 123 7.34 -16.50 2.45
N VAL A 124 6.57 -17.49 2.90
CA VAL A 124 6.71 -18.86 2.41
C VAL A 124 6.37 -18.94 0.93
N MET A 125 5.34 -18.24 0.46
CA MET A 125 5.04 -18.15 -0.97
C MET A 125 6.21 -17.57 -1.76
N LEU A 126 6.81 -16.47 -1.28
CA LEU A 126 8.01 -15.90 -1.90
C LEU A 126 9.24 -16.81 -1.82
N ILE A 127 9.38 -17.67 -0.81
CA ILE A 127 10.52 -18.59 -0.72
C ILE A 127 10.31 -19.79 -1.65
N VAL A 128 9.14 -20.41 -1.59
CA VAL A 128 8.79 -21.58 -2.40
C VAL A 128 8.78 -21.22 -3.88
N PHE A 129 8.11 -20.12 -4.23
CA PHE A 129 8.03 -19.61 -5.59
C PHE A 129 9.11 -18.57 -5.94
N GLY A 130 10.07 -18.30 -5.04
CA GLY A 130 11.21 -17.42 -5.33
C GLY A 130 12.49 -18.19 -5.59
N SER A 131 12.42 -19.52 -5.66
CA SER A 131 13.53 -20.39 -6.06
C SER A 131 14.19 -19.92 -7.37
N SER A 132 13.44 -19.26 -8.26
CA SER A 132 14.01 -18.45 -9.33
C SER A 132 14.34 -17.03 -8.85
N LEU A 133 15.52 -16.87 -8.25
CA LEU A 133 16.07 -15.55 -7.86
C LEU A 133 15.92 -14.47 -8.95
N PRO A 134 16.07 -14.76 -10.27
CA PRO A 134 15.90 -13.74 -11.31
C PRO A 134 14.50 -13.12 -11.37
N VAL A 135 13.43 -13.90 -11.17
CA VAL A 135 12.04 -13.39 -11.22
C VAL A 135 11.77 -12.43 -10.06
N VAL A 136 12.21 -12.81 -8.86
CA VAL A 136 12.06 -11.97 -7.66
C VAL A 136 12.83 -10.66 -7.85
N VAL A 137 14.06 -10.71 -8.34
CA VAL A 137 14.89 -9.52 -8.61
C VAL A 137 14.24 -8.63 -9.67
N ALA A 138 13.70 -9.19 -10.74
CA ALA A 138 13.03 -8.42 -11.79
C ALA A 138 11.76 -7.71 -11.28
N CYS A 139 10.92 -8.41 -10.51
CA CYS A 139 9.73 -7.83 -9.88
C CYS A 139 10.10 -6.77 -8.83
N ALA A 140 11.20 -6.99 -8.08
CA ALA A 140 11.68 -6.04 -7.10
C ALA A 140 12.22 -4.77 -7.78
N ALA A 141 12.95 -4.90 -8.89
CA ALA A 141 13.51 -3.77 -9.63
C ALA A 141 12.40 -2.87 -10.22
N SER A 142 11.41 -3.48 -10.88
CA SER A 142 10.25 -2.76 -11.43
C SER A 142 9.40 -2.09 -10.33
N SER A 143 9.15 -2.80 -9.23
CA SER A 143 8.46 -2.22 -8.06
C SER A 143 9.26 -1.09 -7.39
N ALA A 144 10.58 -1.24 -7.26
CA ALA A 144 11.45 -0.19 -6.71
C ALA A 144 11.46 1.06 -7.58
N PHE A 145 11.45 0.89 -8.91
CA PHE A 145 11.31 2.00 -9.85
C PHE A 145 9.99 2.77 -9.66
N VAL A 146 8.87 2.05 -9.46
CA VAL A 146 7.59 2.71 -9.18
C VAL A 146 7.57 3.39 -7.80
N LEU A 147 8.11 2.77 -6.76
CA LEU A 147 8.25 3.43 -5.45
C LEU A 147 9.08 4.71 -5.54
N TRP A 148 10.15 4.67 -6.33
CA TRP A 148 10.97 5.84 -6.62
C TRP A 148 10.13 6.91 -7.33
N LEU A 149 9.36 6.55 -8.36
CA LEU A 149 8.48 7.49 -9.05
C LEU A 149 7.44 8.11 -8.10
N LEU A 150 6.75 7.28 -7.31
CA LEU A 150 5.77 7.70 -6.31
C LEU A 150 6.37 8.68 -5.29
N HIS A 151 7.60 8.44 -4.85
CA HIS A 151 8.30 9.35 -3.94
C HIS A 151 8.59 10.71 -4.58
N HIS A 152 8.94 10.74 -5.86
CA HIS A 152 9.31 11.96 -6.57
C HIS A 152 8.11 12.77 -7.05
N CYS A 153 6.99 12.11 -7.40
CA CYS A 153 5.75 12.76 -7.85
C CYS A 153 5.02 13.56 -6.76
N GLN A 154 5.35 13.36 -5.48
CA GLN A 154 4.67 14.03 -4.35
C GLN A 154 4.88 15.55 -4.26
N GLY A 155 5.94 16.07 -4.89
CA GLY A 155 6.25 17.50 -4.84
C GLY A 155 6.61 18.00 -3.43
N PHE A 156 5.83 18.94 -2.91
CA PHE A 156 5.98 19.52 -1.56
C PHE A 156 5.41 18.58 -0.48
N ALA A 157 5.96 18.64 0.75
CA ALA A 157 5.53 17.80 1.88
C ALA A 157 5.54 16.29 1.57
N ARG A 158 6.70 15.79 1.11
CA ARG A 158 6.90 14.39 0.73
C ARG A 158 6.82 13.46 1.95
N LEU A 159 6.39 12.24 1.70
CA LEU A 159 6.47 11.18 2.69
C LEU A 159 7.92 10.65 2.77
N PRO A 160 8.41 10.35 3.98
CA PRO A 160 9.73 9.77 4.14
C PRO A 160 9.78 8.37 3.52
N VAL A 161 10.88 8.02 2.86
CA VAL A 161 11.03 6.74 2.13
C VAL A 161 10.74 5.52 3.01
N ARG A 162 11.18 5.54 4.28
CA ARG A 162 10.87 4.48 5.25
C ARG A 162 9.38 4.19 5.39
N MET A 163 8.52 5.19 5.23
CA MET A 163 7.07 5.01 5.29
C MET A 163 6.55 4.36 4.02
N LEU A 164 7.09 4.72 2.85
CA LEU A 164 6.75 4.06 1.59
C LEU A 164 7.19 2.59 1.60
N LEU A 165 8.38 2.30 2.14
CA LEU A 165 8.86 0.93 2.33
C LEU A 165 8.00 0.14 3.33
N ALA A 166 7.57 0.77 4.43
CA ALA A 166 6.67 0.13 5.38
C ALA A 166 5.29 -0.14 4.78
N ALA A 167 4.75 0.80 3.99
CA ALA A 167 3.50 0.64 3.27
C ALA A 167 3.60 -0.47 2.20
N PHE A 168 4.69 -0.50 1.44
CA PHE A 168 5.01 -1.57 0.50
C PHE A 168 5.12 -2.93 1.20
N GLY A 169 5.91 -3.03 2.27
CA GLY A 169 6.05 -4.26 3.05
C GLY A 169 4.72 -4.73 3.65
N TRP A 170 3.87 -3.81 4.09
CA TRP A 170 2.52 -4.13 4.56
C TRP A 170 1.66 -4.76 3.46
N GLY A 171 1.66 -4.19 2.26
CA GLY A 171 1.00 -4.77 1.10
C GLY A 171 1.52 -6.15 0.74
N ALA A 172 2.85 -6.26 0.64
CA ALA A 172 3.55 -7.46 0.22
C ALA A 172 3.39 -8.63 1.18
N LEU A 173 3.36 -8.36 2.49
CA LEU A 173 3.34 -9.40 3.51
C LEU A 173 1.94 -9.61 4.10
N ILE A 174 1.25 -8.55 4.50
CA ILE A 174 -0.01 -8.65 5.25
C ILE A 174 -1.20 -8.74 4.29
N VAL A 175 -1.33 -7.78 3.36
CA VAL A 175 -2.51 -7.69 2.50
C VAL A 175 -2.57 -8.87 1.52
N PHE A 176 -1.43 -9.21 0.89
CA PHE A 176 -1.34 -10.39 0.04
C PHE A 176 -1.61 -11.69 0.82
N GLY A 177 -0.97 -11.86 1.99
CA GLY A 177 -1.11 -13.08 2.80
C GLY A 177 -2.54 -13.29 3.29
N LEU A 178 -3.21 -12.23 3.75
CA LEU A 178 -4.63 -12.25 4.05
C LEU A 178 -5.41 -12.73 2.83
N SER A 179 -5.29 -12.01 1.71
CA SER A 179 -6.06 -12.31 0.50
C SER A 179 -5.84 -13.75 0.02
N ARG A 180 -4.61 -14.26 0.09
CA ARG A 180 -4.29 -15.65 -0.27
C ARG A 180 -5.00 -16.66 0.62
N VAL A 181 -4.99 -16.45 1.94
CA VAL A 181 -5.67 -17.36 2.89
C VAL A 181 -7.17 -17.35 2.66
N TYR A 182 -7.80 -16.17 2.57
CA TYR A 182 -9.24 -16.07 2.33
C TYR A 182 -9.65 -16.68 0.99
N ASN A 183 -8.87 -16.42 -0.06
CA ASN A 183 -9.11 -16.99 -1.38
C ASN A 183 -9.06 -18.51 -1.35
N ALA A 184 -8.04 -19.10 -0.69
CA ALA A 184 -7.92 -20.54 -0.57
C ALA A 184 -9.07 -21.18 0.23
N MET A 185 -9.56 -20.51 1.28
CA MET A 185 -10.72 -20.98 2.05
C MET A 185 -12.03 -20.85 1.28
N ALA A 186 -12.23 -19.72 0.59
CA ALA A 186 -13.43 -19.48 -0.21
C ALA A 186 -13.56 -20.51 -1.34
N LEU A 187 -12.47 -20.82 -2.03
CA LEU A 187 -12.43 -21.90 -3.02
C LEU A 187 -12.88 -23.23 -2.42
N GLY A 188 -12.40 -23.53 -1.22
CA GLY A 188 -12.71 -24.75 -0.48
C GLY A 188 -14.17 -24.94 -0.12
N VAL A 189 -14.77 -23.88 0.43
CA VAL A 189 -16.19 -23.82 0.78
C VAL A 189 -17.04 -23.98 -0.47
N ILE A 190 -16.77 -23.19 -1.51
CA ILE A 190 -17.55 -23.24 -2.76
C ILE A 190 -17.45 -24.62 -3.40
N ASP A 191 -16.25 -25.16 -3.54
CA ASP A 191 -16.05 -26.49 -4.09
C ASP A 191 -16.77 -27.54 -3.26
N GLY A 192 -16.92 -27.40 -1.93
CA GLY A 192 -17.69 -28.33 -1.10
C GLY A 192 -19.21 -28.27 -1.30
N TYR A 193 -19.79 -27.08 -1.47
CA TYR A 193 -21.24 -26.90 -1.55
C TYR A 193 -21.83 -26.93 -2.98
N LEU A 194 -21.12 -26.43 -4.00
CA LEU A 194 -21.70 -26.07 -5.30
C LEU A 194 -21.59 -27.11 -6.44
N GLY A 195 -21.02 -28.27 -6.17
CA GLY A 195 -21.13 -29.47 -7.02
C GLY A 195 -20.26 -29.50 -8.26
N THR A 196 -20.32 -28.47 -9.11
CA THR A 196 -20.06 -28.61 -10.54
C THR A 196 -19.34 -27.42 -11.21
N PRO A 197 -18.59 -27.66 -12.31
CA PRO A 197 -17.90 -26.64 -13.09
C PRO A 197 -18.81 -25.61 -13.78
N SER A 198 -20.11 -25.85 -13.94
CA SER A 198 -21.03 -24.87 -14.56
C SER A 198 -21.30 -23.64 -13.68
N GLU A 199 -20.86 -23.65 -12.42
CA GLU A 199 -20.95 -22.52 -11.49
C GLU A 199 -19.59 -21.78 -11.35
N LEU A 200 -18.64 -22.05 -12.26
CA LEU A 200 -17.33 -21.36 -12.31
C LEU A 200 -17.48 -19.83 -12.34
N ASP A 201 -18.53 -19.30 -12.97
CA ASP A 201 -18.81 -17.86 -13.01
C ASP A 201 -19.13 -17.33 -11.60
N MET A 202 -19.93 -18.05 -10.81
CA MET A 202 -20.25 -17.67 -9.43
C MET A 202 -19.01 -17.79 -8.52
N LEU A 203 -18.17 -18.80 -8.76
CA LEU A 203 -16.90 -18.96 -8.06
C LEU A 203 -15.95 -17.78 -8.35
N VAL A 204 -15.75 -17.41 -9.62
CA VAL A 204 -14.90 -16.28 -10.02
C VAL A 204 -15.42 -14.98 -9.44
N VAL A 205 -16.73 -14.76 -9.45
CA VAL A 205 -17.36 -13.57 -8.84
C VAL A 205 -17.12 -13.54 -7.33
N HIS A 206 -17.40 -14.63 -6.62
CA HIS A 206 -17.22 -14.69 -5.17
C HIS A 206 -15.76 -14.48 -4.76
N MET A 207 -14.82 -15.09 -5.47
CA MET A 207 -13.39 -14.94 -5.22
C MET A 207 -12.93 -13.50 -5.45
N GLY A 208 -13.36 -12.87 -6.55
CA GLY A 208 -13.09 -11.45 -6.82
C GLY A 208 -13.64 -10.52 -5.73
N VAL A 209 -14.85 -10.80 -5.23
CA VAL A 209 -15.45 -10.01 -4.14
C VAL A 209 -14.70 -10.20 -2.82
N VAL A 210 -14.39 -11.44 -2.42
CA VAL A 210 -13.69 -11.73 -1.18
C VAL A 210 -12.30 -11.10 -1.18
N VAL A 211 -11.53 -11.30 -2.25
CA VAL A 211 -10.20 -10.70 -2.41
C VAL A 211 -10.30 -9.17 -2.37
N GLY A 212 -11.29 -8.58 -3.05
CA GLY A 212 -11.52 -7.15 -3.04
C GLY A 212 -11.80 -6.60 -1.63
N VAL A 213 -12.70 -7.22 -0.88
CA VAL A 213 -13.06 -6.80 0.48
C VAL A 213 -11.88 -6.94 1.45
N VAL A 214 -11.16 -8.07 1.40
CA VAL A 214 -10.00 -8.33 2.26
C VAL A 214 -8.86 -7.36 1.97
N THR A 215 -8.59 -7.10 0.69
CA THR A 215 -7.59 -6.13 0.24
C THR A 215 -7.91 -4.74 0.79
N VAL A 216 -9.15 -4.29 0.59
CA VAL A 216 -9.64 -3.01 1.09
C VAL A 216 -9.51 -2.89 2.61
N ALA A 217 -9.88 -3.93 3.36
CA ALA A 217 -9.74 -3.96 4.81
C ALA A 217 -8.28 -3.86 5.26
N GLY A 218 -7.37 -4.60 4.60
CA GLY A 218 -5.93 -4.55 4.87
C GLY A 218 -5.30 -3.18 4.59
N VAL A 219 -5.73 -2.51 3.52
CA VAL A 219 -5.31 -1.15 3.17
C VAL A 219 -5.84 -0.14 4.18
N LEU A 220 -7.13 -0.19 4.51
CA LEU A 220 -7.74 0.69 5.51
C LEU A 220 -7.04 0.56 6.87
N LEU A 221 -6.74 -0.66 7.29
CA LEU A 221 -6.01 -0.93 8.52
C LEU A 221 -4.64 -0.22 8.53
N SER A 222 -3.89 -0.33 7.43
CA SER A 222 -2.61 0.37 7.26
C SER A 222 -2.77 1.88 7.31
N LEU A 223 -3.77 2.44 6.61
CA LEU A 223 -4.02 3.88 6.60
C LEU A 223 -4.48 4.41 7.96
N ILE A 224 -5.16 3.60 8.78
CA ILE A 224 -5.53 3.97 10.15
C ILE A 224 -4.30 3.95 11.07
N VAL A 225 -3.44 2.95 10.93
CA VAL A 225 -2.15 2.88 11.64
C VAL A 225 -1.26 4.07 11.28
N PHE A 226 -1.21 4.41 9.98
CA PHE A 226 -0.43 5.52 9.45
C PHE A 226 -1.21 6.83 9.34
N ARG A 227 -2.36 6.95 10.01
CA ARG A 227 -3.27 8.13 9.87
C ARG A 227 -2.57 9.46 10.09
N HIS A 228 -1.54 9.48 10.93
CA HIS A 228 -0.81 10.69 11.30
C HIS A 228 0.03 11.23 10.14
N ARG A 229 0.26 10.43 9.09
CA ARG A 229 0.92 10.83 7.84
C ARG A 229 -0.05 11.07 6.69
N VAL A 230 -1.32 10.66 6.83
CA VAL A 230 -2.36 10.90 5.83
C VAL A 230 -2.93 12.30 6.05
N THR A 231 -2.25 13.28 5.46
CA THR A 231 -2.59 14.71 5.58
C THR A 231 -3.55 15.20 4.51
N ASP A 232 -3.49 14.60 3.34
CA ASP A 232 -4.20 15.03 2.15
C ASP A 232 -4.36 13.90 1.13
N ALA A 233 -5.02 14.20 0.01
CA ALA A 233 -5.30 13.25 -1.05
C ALA A 233 -4.02 12.61 -1.61
N VAL A 234 -2.93 13.38 -1.78
CA VAL A 234 -1.68 12.88 -2.39
C VAL A 234 -0.95 11.95 -1.42
N SER A 235 -0.86 12.30 -0.13
CA SER A 235 -0.23 11.41 0.86
C SER A 235 -1.01 10.12 1.04
N GLY A 236 -2.35 10.21 1.08
CA GLY A 236 -3.22 9.05 1.09
C GLY A 236 -3.06 8.19 -0.16
N LEU A 237 -3.11 8.79 -1.35
CA LEU A 237 -2.95 8.14 -2.65
C LEU A 237 -1.63 7.38 -2.73
N VAL A 238 -0.53 8.03 -2.38
CA VAL A 238 0.80 7.42 -2.50
C VAL A 238 1.01 6.28 -1.49
N LEU A 239 0.48 6.41 -0.26
CA LEU A 239 0.51 5.29 0.70
C LEU A 239 -0.33 4.12 0.20
N GLY A 240 -1.53 4.39 -0.31
CA GLY A 240 -2.40 3.39 -0.93
C GLY A 240 -1.71 2.69 -2.11
N ALA A 241 -1.12 3.46 -3.02
CA ALA A 241 -0.38 2.95 -4.17
C ALA A 241 0.80 2.07 -3.74
N ALA A 242 1.57 2.49 -2.73
CA ALA A 242 2.70 1.70 -2.21
C ALA A 242 2.22 0.36 -1.61
N ILE A 243 1.10 0.34 -0.88
CA ILE A 243 0.49 -0.90 -0.36
C ILE A 243 0.06 -1.81 -1.52
N GLY A 244 -0.68 -1.28 -2.49
CA GLY A 244 -1.11 -2.06 -3.66
C GLY A 244 0.07 -2.58 -4.49
N LEU A 245 1.19 -1.84 -4.53
CA LEU A 245 2.39 -2.25 -5.25
C LEU A 245 3.11 -3.39 -4.54
N GLY A 246 3.15 -3.37 -3.21
CA GLY A 246 3.63 -4.49 -2.41
C GLY A 246 2.82 -5.75 -2.67
N TYR A 247 1.50 -5.62 -2.70
CA TYR A 247 0.61 -6.73 -3.05
C TYR A 247 0.93 -7.27 -4.44
N ASN A 248 0.97 -6.40 -5.46
CA ASN A 248 1.23 -6.79 -6.86
C ASN A 248 2.60 -7.46 -7.02
N PHE A 249 3.62 -6.98 -6.31
CA PHE A 249 4.96 -7.61 -6.26
C PHE A 249 4.87 -9.07 -5.79
N THR A 250 4.26 -9.31 -4.62
CA THR A 250 4.19 -10.65 -4.05
C THR A 250 3.32 -11.58 -4.88
N GLU A 251 2.24 -11.08 -5.49
CA GLU A 251 1.35 -11.87 -6.33
C GLU A 251 2.00 -12.26 -7.67
N SER A 252 2.78 -11.35 -8.26
CA SER A 252 3.35 -11.57 -9.59
C SER A 252 4.38 -12.70 -9.60
N VAL A 253 5.18 -12.85 -8.54
CA VAL A 253 6.22 -13.89 -8.44
C VAL A 253 5.67 -15.31 -8.65
N PRO A 254 4.71 -15.81 -7.85
CA PRO A 254 4.15 -17.15 -8.03
C PRO A 254 3.41 -17.29 -9.36
N LEU A 255 2.71 -16.25 -9.84
CA LEU A 255 2.00 -16.34 -11.11
C LEU A 255 2.94 -16.47 -12.30
N ILE A 256 4.01 -15.68 -12.35
CA ILE A 256 5.04 -15.79 -13.40
C ILE A 256 5.63 -17.19 -13.44
N GLN A 257 5.91 -17.78 -12.27
CA GLN A 257 6.43 -19.13 -12.19
C GLN A 257 5.43 -20.19 -12.61
N VAL A 258 4.21 -20.15 -12.07
CA VAL A 258 3.16 -21.15 -12.34
C VAL A 258 2.83 -21.17 -13.83
N TYR A 259 2.62 -20.01 -14.45
CA TYR A 259 2.37 -19.93 -15.89
C TYR A 259 3.61 -20.26 -16.72
N GLY A 260 4.83 -19.98 -16.21
CA GLY A 260 6.06 -20.48 -16.84
C GLY A 260 6.10 -22.00 -16.94
N LEU A 261 5.80 -22.69 -15.83
CA LEU A 261 5.74 -24.15 -15.73
C LEU A 261 4.60 -24.77 -16.55
N LEU A 262 3.46 -24.08 -16.60
CA LEU A 262 2.24 -24.51 -17.30
C LEU A 262 2.13 -23.93 -18.72
N SER A 263 3.22 -23.40 -19.28
CA SER A 263 3.21 -22.76 -20.60
C SER A 263 2.76 -23.72 -21.71
N TRP A 264 3.06 -25.01 -21.59
CA TRP A 264 2.62 -26.05 -22.52
C TRP A 264 1.10 -26.34 -22.48
N VAL A 265 0.43 -26.05 -21.34
CA VAL A 265 -1.03 -26.21 -21.20
C VAL A 265 -1.76 -24.92 -21.55
N THR A 266 -1.24 -23.80 -21.04
CA THR A 266 -1.95 -22.52 -21.02
C THR A 266 -1.63 -21.66 -22.24
N GLY A 267 -0.56 -21.97 -22.98
CA GLY A 267 -0.02 -21.11 -24.05
C GLY A 267 0.62 -19.81 -23.54
N ALA A 268 0.39 -19.43 -22.28
CA ALA A 268 0.95 -18.25 -21.65
C ALA A 268 2.32 -18.57 -21.04
N THR A 269 3.34 -17.78 -21.38
CA THR A 269 4.68 -17.94 -20.82
C THR A 269 4.84 -17.12 -19.54
N GLY A 270 5.82 -17.48 -18.71
CA GLY A 270 6.23 -16.63 -17.58
C GLY A 270 6.67 -15.24 -18.03
N GLY A 271 7.28 -15.12 -19.22
CA GLY A 271 7.64 -13.84 -19.83
C GLY A 271 6.42 -12.97 -20.14
N PHE A 272 5.36 -13.56 -20.68
CA PHE A 272 4.09 -12.86 -20.90
C PHE A 272 3.47 -12.38 -19.58
N GLN A 273 3.44 -13.23 -18.54
CA GLN A 273 2.95 -12.83 -17.22
C GLN A 273 3.77 -11.69 -16.61
N TYR A 274 5.08 -11.71 -16.77
CA TYR A 274 5.93 -10.62 -16.33
C TYR A 274 5.61 -9.33 -17.08
N TRP A 275 5.50 -9.40 -18.40
CA TRP A 275 5.19 -8.23 -19.22
C TRP A 275 3.82 -7.62 -18.89
N ILE A 276 2.77 -8.43 -18.78
CA ILE A 276 1.43 -7.92 -18.48
C ILE A 276 1.31 -7.39 -17.04
N ARG A 277 1.96 -8.02 -16.04
CA ARG A 277 1.81 -7.64 -14.62
C ARG A 277 2.83 -6.61 -14.14
N GLN A 278 4.07 -6.70 -14.60
CA GLN A 278 5.21 -5.90 -14.13
C GLN A 278 5.66 -4.82 -15.13
N SER A 279 5.13 -4.81 -16.36
CA SER A 279 5.40 -3.74 -17.33
C SER A 279 4.15 -2.89 -17.61
N ILE A 280 3.16 -3.44 -18.31
CA ILE A 280 1.94 -2.71 -18.67
C ILE A 280 1.06 -2.51 -17.44
N GLY A 281 0.91 -3.56 -16.64
CA GLY A 281 -0.04 -3.59 -15.55
C GLY A 281 0.50 -3.18 -14.19
N LEU A 282 1.76 -2.76 -14.11
CA LEU A 282 2.42 -2.54 -12.84
C LEU A 282 1.71 -1.48 -11.98
N LEU A 283 1.23 -0.40 -12.60
CA LEU A 283 0.46 0.65 -11.94
C LEU A 283 -1.05 0.36 -11.90
N GLY A 284 -1.49 -0.70 -12.56
CA GLY A 284 -2.87 -1.12 -12.62
C GLY A 284 -3.31 -1.97 -11.42
N GLY A 285 -4.49 -2.57 -11.53
CA GLY A 285 -5.08 -3.50 -10.57
C GLY A 285 -5.02 -2.95 -9.14
N HIS A 286 -4.45 -3.74 -8.24
CA HIS A 286 -4.32 -3.41 -6.82
C HIS A 286 -3.65 -2.06 -6.55
N VAL A 287 -2.66 -1.63 -7.35
CA VAL A 287 -1.98 -0.34 -7.15
C VAL A 287 -2.96 0.81 -7.30
N THR A 288 -3.70 0.83 -8.42
CA THR A 288 -4.68 1.88 -8.72
C THR A 288 -5.83 1.89 -7.72
N PHE A 289 -6.40 0.72 -7.38
CA PHE A 289 -7.53 0.64 -6.46
C PHE A 289 -7.15 1.05 -5.03
N CYS A 290 -5.99 0.60 -4.55
CA CYS A 290 -5.49 1.00 -3.24
C CYS A 290 -5.15 2.50 -3.23
N ALA A 291 -4.62 3.05 -4.33
CA ALA A 291 -4.37 4.48 -4.47
C ALA A 291 -5.66 5.31 -4.39
N LEU A 292 -6.75 4.88 -5.03
CA LEU A 292 -8.06 5.54 -4.94
C LEU A 292 -8.62 5.52 -3.51
N LEU A 293 -8.56 4.37 -2.84
CA LEU A 293 -8.97 4.26 -1.44
C LEU A 293 -8.14 5.18 -0.54
N GLY A 294 -6.81 5.19 -0.74
CA GLY A 294 -5.89 6.08 -0.05
C GLY A 294 -6.23 7.55 -0.28
N ALA A 295 -6.48 7.95 -1.53
CA ALA A 295 -6.87 9.30 -1.90
C ALA A 295 -8.19 9.72 -1.23
N ALA A 296 -9.19 8.83 -1.22
CA ALA A 296 -10.48 9.05 -0.58
C ALA A 296 -10.34 9.28 0.93
N VAL A 297 -9.54 8.46 1.62
CA VAL A 297 -9.23 8.68 3.04
C VAL A 297 -8.52 10.03 3.25
N GLY A 298 -7.55 10.36 2.39
CA GLY A 298 -6.84 11.63 2.42
C GLY A 298 -7.73 12.87 2.17
N LEU A 299 -8.71 12.75 1.29
CA LEU A 299 -9.73 13.79 1.05
C LEU A 299 -10.71 13.91 2.22
N ALA A 300 -11.10 12.79 2.82
CA ALA A 300 -11.99 12.78 3.98
C ALA A 300 -11.36 13.48 5.20
N VAL A 301 -10.04 13.38 5.38
CA VAL A 301 -9.31 14.13 6.42
C VAL A 301 -9.46 15.65 6.22
N GLN A 302 -9.49 16.12 4.99
CA GLN A 302 -9.59 17.55 4.65
C GLN A 302 -11.03 18.08 4.62
N THR A 303 -12.01 17.20 4.45
CA THR A 303 -13.40 17.59 4.25
C THR A 303 -14.06 17.97 5.58
N ARG A 304 -14.83 19.06 5.61
CA ARG A 304 -15.69 19.42 6.76
C ARG A 304 -17.05 18.73 6.62
N GLY A 305 -17.60 18.25 7.74
CA GLY A 305 -18.90 17.58 7.81
C GLY A 305 -18.82 16.05 7.74
N ARG A 306 -19.51 15.37 8.66
CA ARG A 306 -19.46 13.91 8.80
C ARG A 306 -20.07 13.19 7.59
N GLY A 307 -21.19 13.67 7.05
CA GLY A 307 -21.86 13.06 5.89
C GLY A 307 -20.97 13.02 4.64
N ARG A 308 -20.35 14.15 4.27
CA ARG A 308 -19.42 14.21 3.13
C ARG A 308 -18.20 13.31 3.32
N ARG A 309 -17.65 13.21 4.54
CA ARG A 309 -16.54 12.29 4.84
C ARG A 309 -16.94 10.83 4.60
N VAL A 310 -18.11 10.44 5.10
CA VAL A 310 -18.63 9.08 4.90
C VAL A 310 -18.86 8.81 3.42
N LEU A 311 -19.44 9.76 2.69
CA LEU A 311 -19.67 9.64 1.24
C LEU A 311 -18.34 9.45 0.47
N ILE A 312 -17.32 10.27 0.76
CA ILE A 312 -16.02 10.18 0.08
C ILE A 312 -15.34 8.84 0.38
N VAL A 313 -15.28 8.43 1.66
CA VAL A 313 -14.68 7.14 2.03
C VAL A 313 -15.49 5.99 1.44
N GLY A 314 -16.81 6.06 1.47
CA GLY A 314 -17.71 5.08 0.87
C GLY A 314 -17.49 4.94 -0.64
N ALA A 315 -17.37 6.05 -1.36
CA ALA A 315 -17.05 6.05 -2.79
C ALA A 315 -15.66 5.43 -3.07
N GLY A 316 -14.65 5.76 -2.26
CA GLY A 316 -13.32 5.13 -2.35
C GLY A 316 -13.35 3.63 -2.06
N LEU A 317 -14.15 3.20 -1.09
CA LEU A 317 -14.36 1.79 -0.76
C LEU A 317 -15.02 1.03 -1.91
N LEU A 318 -16.09 1.57 -2.46
CA LEU A 318 -16.79 1.00 -3.60
C LEU A 318 -15.90 0.95 -4.84
N ALA A 319 -15.16 2.01 -5.15
CA ALA A 319 -14.23 2.04 -6.27
C ALA A 319 -13.10 1.01 -6.09
N ALA A 320 -12.57 0.84 -4.88
CA ALA A 320 -11.49 -0.10 -4.64
C ALA A 320 -11.95 -1.55 -4.63
N ALA A 321 -13.04 -1.87 -3.92
CA ALA A 321 -13.60 -3.22 -3.88
C ALA A 321 -14.17 -3.63 -5.24
N GLY A 322 -14.98 -2.76 -5.85
CA GLY A 322 -15.59 -2.98 -7.16
C GLY A 322 -14.55 -3.04 -8.27
N GLY A 323 -13.55 -2.14 -8.25
CA GLY A 323 -12.43 -2.19 -9.17
C GLY A 323 -11.61 -3.47 -9.04
N SER A 324 -11.30 -3.90 -7.81
CA SER A 324 -10.58 -5.16 -7.57
C SER A 324 -11.38 -6.37 -8.05
N ALA A 325 -12.68 -6.44 -7.77
CA ALA A 325 -13.53 -7.52 -8.26
C ALA A 325 -13.62 -7.50 -9.80
N ALA A 326 -13.85 -6.33 -10.40
CA ALA A 326 -13.89 -6.16 -11.85
C ALA A 326 -12.57 -6.56 -12.52
N HIS A 327 -11.43 -6.27 -11.88
CA HIS A 327 -10.10 -6.64 -12.36
C HIS A 327 -9.88 -8.15 -12.42
N GLU A 328 -10.45 -8.92 -11.48
CA GLU A 328 -10.37 -10.38 -11.50
C GLU A 328 -11.37 -11.00 -12.47
N ILE A 329 -12.58 -10.43 -12.55
CA ILE A 329 -13.71 -11.05 -13.26
C ILE A 329 -13.73 -10.66 -14.75
N LEU A 330 -13.65 -9.36 -15.06
CA LEU A 330 -13.93 -8.85 -16.40
C LEU A 330 -12.88 -9.25 -17.44
N PRO A 331 -11.56 -9.27 -17.17
CA PRO A 331 -10.59 -9.71 -18.18
C PRO A 331 -10.80 -11.17 -18.61
N ALA A 332 -11.16 -12.06 -17.68
CA ALA A 332 -11.48 -13.45 -18.00
C ALA A 332 -12.73 -13.54 -18.89
N TRP A 333 -13.79 -12.81 -18.51
CA TRP A 333 -15.03 -12.75 -19.29
C TRP A 333 -14.83 -12.16 -20.69
N PHE A 334 -14.12 -11.02 -20.79
CA PHE A 334 -13.76 -10.42 -22.08
C PHE A 334 -12.89 -11.34 -22.93
N SER A 335 -11.94 -12.04 -22.33
CA SER A 335 -11.12 -13.03 -23.03
C SER A 335 -12.00 -14.14 -23.61
N GLN A 336 -12.98 -14.65 -22.85
CA GLN A 336 -13.91 -15.68 -23.34
C GLN A 336 -14.75 -15.19 -24.53
N LEU A 337 -15.25 -13.95 -24.47
CA LEU A 337 -15.97 -13.34 -25.60
C LEU A 337 -15.07 -13.17 -26.83
N ALA A 338 -13.85 -12.68 -26.64
CA ALA A 338 -12.90 -12.45 -27.73
C ALA A 338 -12.51 -13.76 -28.45
N ARG A 339 -12.40 -14.87 -27.72
CA ARG A 339 -12.09 -16.20 -28.29
C ARG A 339 -13.11 -16.72 -29.29
N GLN A 340 -14.33 -16.20 -29.27
CA GLN A 340 -15.35 -16.57 -30.26
C GLN A 340 -15.04 -15.99 -31.65
N SER A 341 -14.23 -14.93 -31.73
CA SER A 341 -14.00 -14.17 -32.95
C SER A 341 -12.52 -14.04 -33.34
N LEU A 342 -11.58 -14.37 -32.44
CA LEU A 342 -10.15 -14.14 -32.64
C LEU A 342 -9.32 -15.41 -32.37
N PRO A 343 -8.31 -15.71 -33.22
CA PRO A 343 -7.37 -16.79 -32.96
C PRO A 343 -6.55 -16.52 -31.69
N THR A 344 -6.53 -17.46 -30.76
CA THR A 344 -5.75 -17.36 -29.50
C THR A 344 -4.30 -17.73 -29.68
N GLY A 345 -3.43 -17.10 -28.89
CA GLY A 345 -2.02 -17.50 -28.76
C GLY A 345 -1.08 -16.97 -29.86
N GLY A 346 -1.59 -16.16 -30.79
CA GLY A 346 -0.77 -15.44 -31.76
C GLY A 346 -0.09 -14.19 -31.16
N PRO A 347 0.90 -13.58 -31.85
CA PRO A 347 1.53 -12.32 -31.44
C PRO A 347 0.52 -11.18 -31.29
N LEU A 348 -0.51 -11.12 -32.14
CA LEU A 348 -1.58 -10.12 -32.04
C LEU A 348 -2.38 -10.26 -30.74
N ASP A 349 -2.76 -11.48 -30.39
CA ASP A 349 -3.49 -11.76 -29.16
C ASP A 349 -2.64 -11.38 -27.93
N THR A 350 -1.39 -11.85 -27.93
CA THR A 350 -0.43 -11.64 -26.84
C THR A 350 -0.08 -10.15 -26.67
N LEU A 351 0.25 -9.44 -27.75
CA LEU A 351 0.81 -8.08 -27.66
C LEU A 351 -0.24 -6.97 -27.68
N VAL A 352 -1.46 -7.25 -28.18
CA VAL A 352 -2.47 -6.21 -28.40
C VAL A 352 -3.79 -6.56 -27.73
N VAL A 353 -4.41 -7.71 -28.07
CA VAL A 353 -5.77 -8.03 -27.62
C VAL A 353 -5.82 -8.24 -26.12
N SER A 354 -5.03 -9.18 -25.60
CA SER A 354 -5.01 -9.52 -24.17
C SER A 354 -4.70 -8.31 -23.27
N PRO A 355 -3.69 -7.47 -23.56
CA PRO A 355 -3.46 -6.21 -22.83
C PRO A 355 -4.58 -5.21 -22.97
N ALA A 356 -5.18 -5.05 -24.16
CA ALA A 356 -6.27 -4.11 -24.36
C ALA A 356 -7.49 -4.49 -23.52
N LEU A 357 -7.86 -5.78 -23.50
CA LEU A 357 -8.94 -6.30 -22.66
C LEU A 357 -8.64 -6.14 -21.17
N TRP A 358 -7.37 -6.28 -20.78
CA TRP A 358 -6.94 -6.06 -19.40
C TRP A 358 -6.96 -4.57 -19.02
N LEU A 359 -6.51 -3.69 -19.92
CA LEU A 359 -6.44 -2.24 -19.72
C LEU A 359 -7.81 -1.58 -19.74
N VAL A 360 -8.76 -2.04 -20.57
CA VAL A 360 -10.08 -1.40 -20.70
C VAL A 360 -10.82 -1.31 -19.36
N VAL A 361 -10.65 -2.33 -18.51
CA VAL A 361 -11.21 -2.38 -17.15
C VAL A 361 -10.57 -1.34 -16.23
N GLN A 362 -9.30 -0.99 -16.47
CA GLN A 362 -8.47 -0.24 -15.53
C GLN A 362 -8.26 1.22 -15.90
N VAL A 363 -8.30 1.55 -17.20
CA VAL A 363 -8.12 2.92 -17.70
C VAL A 363 -9.01 3.92 -16.95
N PRO A 364 -10.31 3.68 -16.71
CA PRO A 364 -11.15 4.64 -15.99
C PRO A 364 -10.62 4.98 -14.58
N PHE A 365 -10.17 3.96 -13.85
CA PHE A 365 -9.62 4.12 -12.50
C PHE A 365 -8.25 4.77 -12.53
N PHE A 366 -7.41 4.41 -13.50
CA PHE A 366 -6.09 5.00 -13.67
C PHE A 366 -6.18 6.49 -14.01
N VAL A 367 -7.09 6.88 -14.92
CA VAL A 367 -7.38 8.28 -15.24
C VAL A 367 -7.83 9.04 -14.00
N LEU A 368 -8.69 8.45 -13.18
CA LEU A 368 -9.12 9.06 -11.92
C LEU A 368 -7.95 9.25 -10.93
N VAL A 369 -7.07 8.25 -10.78
CA VAL A 369 -5.85 8.37 -9.95
C VAL A 369 -4.97 9.51 -10.46
N LEU A 370 -4.73 9.59 -11.77
CA LEU A 370 -3.93 10.66 -12.37
C LEU A 370 -4.57 12.03 -12.16
N ALA A 371 -5.88 12.16 -12.32
CA ALA A 371 -6.60 13.40 -12.08
C ALA A 371 -6.50 13.84 -10.61
N LEU A 372 -6.67 12.91 -9.66
CA LEU A 372 -6.51 13.17 -8.23
C LEU A 372 -5.07 13.53 -7.84
N LEU A 373 -4.08 12.84 -8.41
CA LEU A 373 -2.67 13.15 -8.21
C LEU A 373 -2.33 14.53 -8.76
N TRP A 374 -2.76 14.84 -9.99
CA TRP A 374 -2.52 16.14 -10.62
C TRP A 374 -3.14 17.26 -9.78
N THR A 375 -4.44 17.20 -9.53
CA THR A 375 -5.15 18.23 -8.74
C THR A 375 -4.55 18.38 -7.34
N GLY A 376 -4.18 17.28 -6.69
CA GLY A 376 -3.52 17.28 -5.39
C GLY A 376 -2.12 17.90 -5.41
N VAL A 377 -1.31 17.62 -6.43
CA VAL A 377 0.04 18.21 -6.58
C VAL A 377 -0.06 19.71 -6.87
N ARG A 378 -1.02 20.14 -7.70
CA ARG A 378 -1.29 21.58 -7.91
C ARG A 378 -1.71 22.27 -6.62
N ALA A 379 -2.58 21.66 -5.83
CA ALA A 379 -2.97 22.18 -4.52
C ALA A 379 -1.77 22.28 -3.57
N ARG A 380 -0.89 21.27 -3.54
CA ARG A 380 0.36 21.30 -2.77
C ARG A 380 1.34 22.38 -3.25
N ALA A 381 1.42 22.65 -4.54
CA ALA A 381 2.25 23.72 -5.07
C ALA A 381 1.74 25.12 -4.67
N ALA A 382 0.42 25.33 -4.61
CA ALA A 382 -0.17 26.54 -4.05
C ALA A 382 0.13 26.67 -2.55
N ALA A 383 -0.07 25.59 -1.79
CA ALA A 383 0.26 25.56 -0.36
C ALA A 383 1.75 25.80 -0.07
N ALA A 384 2.65 25.29 -0.93
CA ALA A 384 4.09 25.53 -0.82
C ALA A 384 4.43 27.03 -0.96
N ARG A 385 3.77 27.73 -1.89
CA ARG A 385 3.94 29.18 -2.08
C ARG A 385 3.60 29.96 -0.81
N GLU A 386 2.42 29.69 -0.26
CA GLU A 386 1.96 30.34 0.97
C GLU A 386 2.88 30.02 2.16
N ALA A 387 3.29 28.76 2.29
CA ALA A 387 4.13 28.32 3.40
C ALA A 387 5.54 28.92 3.35
N VAL A 388 6.17 28.96 2.17
CA VAL A 388 7.49 29.55 1.97
C VAL A 388 7.43 31.08 2.16
N ALA A 389 6.39 31.74 1.64
CA ALA A 389 6.21 33.18 1.82
C ALA A 389 6.02 33.56 3.30
N ALA A 390 5.22 32.78 4.05
CA ALA A 390 5.03 32.99 5.48
C ALA A 390 6.31 32.79 6.30
N GLU A 391 7.18 31.85 5.92
CA GLU A 391 8.48 31.68 6.61
C GLU A 391 9.42 32.86 6.29
N ALA A 392 9.35 33.38 5.06
CA ALA A 392 10.16 34.53 4.65
C ALA A 392 9.83 35.81 5.45
N THR A 393 8.58 35.98 5.90
CA THR A 393 8.19 37.13 6.75
C THR A 393 8.71 37.04 8.18
N VAL A 394 8.90 35.83 8.72
CA VAL A 394 9.48 35.63 10.06
C VAL A 394 10.99 35.85 10.06
N GLY A 395 11.65 35.58 8.93
CA GLY A 395 13.08 35.82 8.73
C GLY A 395 13.99 34.72 9.27
N GLY A 396 15.29 34.83 8.97
CA GLY A 396 16.35 33.91 9.43
C GLY A 396 16.56 32.67 8.55
N ALA A 397 15.57 31.79 8.43
CA ALA A 397 15.73 30.54 7.67
C ALA A 397 15.50 30.70 6.16
N ILE A 398 14.46 31.42 5.78
CA ILE A 398 14.12 31.72 4.38
C ILE A 398 14.08 33.24 4.22
N THR A 399 14.72 33.74 3.18
CA THR A 399 14.73 35.17 2.84
C THR A 399 13.80 35.44 1.66
N THR A 400 13.30 36.67 1.55
CA THR A 400 12.42 37.08 0.43
C THR A 400 13.05 36.84 -0.94
N ARG A 401 14.39 36.98 -1.06
CA ARG A 401 15.14 36.72 -2.29
C ARG A 401 15.18 35.24 -2.69
N GLU A 402 15.05 34.32 -1.73
CA GLU A 402 15.08 32.88 -1.98
C GLU A 402 13.71 32.31 -2.39
N VAL A 403 12.62 33.03 -2.10
CA VAL A 403 11.24 32.56 -2.34
C VAL A 403 11.00 32.12 -3.80
N PRO A 404 11.38 32.89 -4.84
CA PRO A 404 11.14 32.49 -6.23
C PRO A 404 11.83 31.15 -6.59
N PHE A 405 13.05 30.94 -6.11
CA PHE A 405 13.84 29.73 -6.35
C PHE A 405 13.32 28.52 -5.58
N LEU A 406 12.68 28.72 -4.43
CA LEU A 406 12.11 27.63 -3.65
C LEU A 406 10.76 27.18 -4.18
N VAL A 407 9.94 28.12 -4.65
CA VAL A 407 8.59 27.87 -5.14
C VAL A 407 8.59 27.22 -6.53
N ASP A 408 9.38 27.74 -7.45
CA ASP A 408 9.38 27.30 -8.84
C ASP A 408 10.36 26.12 -9.04
N PRO A 409 9.88 24.91 -9.39
CA PRO A 409 10.75 23.76 -9.63
C PRO A 409 11.77 23.98 -10.76
N ALA A 410 11.42 24.75 -11.80
CA ALA A 410 12.29 25.02 -12.94
C ALA A 410 13.42 25.97 -12.53
N LEU A 411 13.11 27.07 -11.84
CA LEU A 411 14.13 27.98 -11.30
C LEU A 411 15.02 27.28 -10.27
N ARG A 412 14.46 26.39 -9.45
CA ARG A 412 15.23 25.59 -8.50
C ARG A 412 16.24 24.69 -9.20
N LEU A 413 15.80 23.97 -10.24
CA LEU A 413 16.68 23.12 -11.04
C LEU A 413 17.74 23.96 -11.74
N TRP A 414 17.35 25.08 -12.36
CA TRP A 414 18.27 25.98 -13.04
C TRP A 414 19.32 26.54 -12.09
N ALA A 415 18.95 26.96 -10.88
CA ALA A 415 19.87 27.43 -9.86
C ALA A 415 20.88 26.34 -9.44
N VAL A 416 20.45 25.08 -9.32
CA VAL A 416 21.36 23.97 -9.01
C VAL A 416 22.31 23.69 -10.18
N VAL A 417 21.80 23.71 -11.41
CA VAL A 417 22.61 23.45 -12.63
C VAL A 417 23.60 24.59 -12.89
N SER A 418 23.19 25.85 -12.74
CA SER A 418 24.08 27.00 -12.87
C SER A 418 25.16 27.00 -11.78
N THR A 419 24.79 26.67 -10.53
CA THR A 419 25.76 26.48 -9.44
C THR A 419 26.74 25.36 -9.75
N TRP A 420 26.28 24.24 -10.32
CA TRP A 420 27.16 23.15 -10.72
C TRP A 420 28.16 23.57 -11.79
N ARG A 421 27.70 24.32 -12.80
CA ARG A 421 28.56 24.81 -13.89
C ARG A 421 29.55 25.89 -13.44
N GLY A 422 29.15 26.79 -12.54
CA GLY A 422 30.00 27.90 -12.09
C GLY A 422 30.92 27.57 -10.90
N TYR A 423 30.48 26.71 -9.99
CA TYR A 423 31.13 26.48 -8.69
C TYR A 423 31.35 24.99 -8.36
N GLY A 424 31.05 24.09 -9.29
CA GLY A 424 31.33 22.65 -9.15
C GLY A 424 30.24 21.85 -8.42
N ARG A 425 30.45 20.54 -8.37
CA ARG A 425 29.46 19.56 -7.90
C ARG A 425 29.12 19.74 -6.42
N ASP A 426 30.12 20.04 -5.60
CA ASP A 426 29.93 20.15 -4.14
C ASP A 426 29.10 21.37 -3.75
N ALA A 427 29.31 22.51 -4.43
CA ALA A 427 28.49 23.71 -4.26
C ALA A 427 27.03 23.45 -4.65
N ALA A 428 26.80 22.75 -5.76
CA ALA A 428 25.45 22.38 -6.20
C ALA A 428 24.75 21.43 -5.21
N LEU A 429 25.48 20.45 -4.65
CA LEU A 429 24.96 19.56 -3.62
C LEU A 429 24.65 20.31 -2.31
N ALA A 430 25.51 21.26 -1.92
CA ALA A 430 25.28 22.11 -0.75
C ALA A 430 24.02 22.96 -0.92
N LEU A 431 23.86 23.63 -2.07
CA LEU A 431 22.66 24.40 -2.41
C LEU A 431 21.40 23.53 -2.37
N ARG A 432 21.45 22.34 -3.00
CA ARG A 432 20.32 21.40 -2.98
C ARG A 432 19.95 20.97 -1.55
N ARG A 433 20.94 20.75 -0.67
CA ARG A 433 20.71 20.42 0.75
C ARG A 433 20.06 21.57 1.51
N VAL A 434 20.51 22.82 1.28
CA VAL A 434 19.90 24.03 1.87
C VAL A 434 18.44 24.17 1.41
N GLN A 435 18.19 24.15 0.11
CA GLN A 435 16.85 24.28 -0.46
C GLN A 435 15.89 23.17 0.02
N THR A 436 16.39 21.93 0.12
CA THR A 436 15.59 20.81 0.66
C THR A 436 15.24 21.06 2.12
N ALA A 437 16.21 21.51 2.94
CA ALA A 437 15.95 21.81 4.35
C ALA A 437 14.96 22.98 4.54
N GLN A 438 15.00 23.99 3.66
CA GLN A 438 14.04 25.10 3.67
C GLN A 438 12.63 24.63 3.32
N LEU A 439 12.49 23.78 2.30
CA LEU A 439 11.21 23.20 1.92
C LEU A 439 10.66 22.24 3.00
N ASP A 440 11.53 21.48 3.66
CA ASP A 440 11.15 20.62 4.79
C ASP A 440 10.61 21.45 5.97
N LEU A 441 11.25 22.57 6.30
CA LEU A 441 10.79 23.51 7.33
C LEU A 441 9.42 24.12 6.96
N ALA A 442 9.28 24.62 5.73
CA ALA A 442 8.01 25.17 5.24
C ALA A 442 6.89 24.11 5.23
N ALA A 443 7.20 22.87 4.82
CA ALA A 443 6.27 21.75 4.84
C ALA A 443 5.85 21.38 6.26
N TRP A 444 6.81 21.39 7.20
CA TRP A 444 6.53 21.15 8.61
C TRP A 444 5.57 22.20 9.18
N HIS A 445 5.82 23.50 8.96
CA HIS A 445 4.92 24.58 9.40
C HIS A 445 3.52 24.47 8.78
N TRP A 446 3.44 24.13 7.49
CA TRP A 446 2.16 23.93 6.81
C TRP A 446 1.37 22.76 7.42
N GLN A 447 2.01 21.62 7.67
CA GLN A 447 1.37 20.46 8.30
C GLN A 447 0.92 20.74 9.74
N HIS A 448 1.75 21.42 10.54
CA HIS A 448 1.46 21.71 11.95
C HIS A 448 0.29 22.66 12.10
N ARG A 449 0.27 23.77 11.35
CA ARG A 449 -0.87 24.71 11.31
C ARG A 449 -2.20 24.01 10.99
N ARG A 450 -2.17 23.03 10.10
CA ARG A 450 -3.37 22.29 9.69
C ARG A 450 -3.80 21.22 10.72
N SER A 451 -2.83 20.65 11.42
CA SER A 451 -3.08 19.61 12.42
C SER A 451 -3.56 20.15 13.78
N GLY A 452 -3.35 21.46 14.04
CA GLY A 452 -3.69 22.11 15.31
C GLY A 452 -2.95 21.48 16.50
N ARG A 453 -1.73 20.97 16.29
CA ARG A 453 -0.89 20.37 17.32
C ARG A 453 0.19 21.37 17.73
N ASP A 454 0.17 21.78 19.00
CA ASP A 454 1.26 22.52 19.63
C ASP A 454 2.45 21.61 20.00
N GLU A 455 2.22 20.29 20.00
CA GLU A 455 3.25 19.26 20.13
C GLU A 455 4.17 19.26 18.91
N GLY A 456 5.23 20.06 18.93
CA GLY A 456 6.23 20.07 17.87
C GLY A 456 7.15 21.29 17.79
N ALA A 457 6.98 22.32 18.61
CA ALA A 457 7.81 23.53 18.56
C ALA A 457 9.32 23.24 18.49
N SER A 458 9.80 22.27 19.28
CA SER A 458 11.21 21.83 19.27
C SER A 458 11.68 21.23 17.95
N GLU A 459 10.81 20.54 17.19
CA GLU A 459 11.14 20.01 15.87
C GLU A 459 11.22 21.13 14.82
N GLY A 460 10.31 22.11 14.89
CA GLY A 460 10.34 23.31 14.06
C GLY A 460 11.63 24.11 14.26
N GLU A 461 12.01 24.36 15.52
CA GLU A 461 13.27 25.01 15.88
C GLU A 461 14.48 24.20 15.40
N ARG A 462 14.46 22.87 15.55
CA ARG A 462 15.53 21.99 15.05
C ARG A 462 15.68 22.08 13.53
N LEU A 463 14.58 22.15 12.78
CA LEU A 463 14.59 22.31 11.32
C LEU A 463 15.10 23.71 10.93
N ARG A 464 14.68 24.76 11.63
CA ARG A 464 15.18 26.13 11.45
C ARG A 464 16.68 26.23 11.71
N ALA A 465 17.16 25.68 12.83
CA ALA A 465 18.58 25.61 13.17
C ALA A 465 19.39 24.81 12.13
N LYS A 466 18.82 23.73 11.60
CA LYS A 466 19.43 22.96 10.50
C LYS A 466 19.62 23.81 9.25
N VAL A 467 18.62 24.61 8.85
CA VAL A 467 18.73 25.51 7.71
C VAL A 467 19.83 26.54 7.92
N ILE A 468 19.85 27.21 9.07
CA ILE A 468 20.85 28.23 9.41
C ILE A 468 22.26 27.62 9.38
N ARG A 469 22.47 26.48 10.03
CA ARG A 469 23.77 25.78 10.04
C ARG A 469 24.24 25.41 8.63
N LEU A 470 23.34 24.95 7.76
CA LEU A 470 23.70 24.61 6.38
C LEU A 470 24.11 25.85 5.58
N LYS A 471 23.40 26.98 5.75
CA LYS A 471 23.76 28.26 5.14
C LYS A 471 25.13 28.77 5.59
N THR A 472 25.39 28.74 6.89
CA THR A 472 26.69 29.18 7.45
C THR A 472 27.84 28.34 6.90
N ARG A 473 27.68 27.01 6.82
CA ARG A 473 28.70 26.12 6.23
C ARG A 473 28.96 26.38 4.74
N THR A 474 27.95 26.79 3.98
CA THR A 474 28.11 27.15 2.57
C THR A 474 28.82 28.50 2.42
N ALA A 475 28.58 29.45 3.34
CA ALA A 475 29.28 30.74 3.35
C ALA A 475 30.77 30.62 3.71
N THR A 476 31.15 29.61 4.50
CA THR A 476 32.54 29.37 4.93
C THR A 476 33.27 28.31 4.09
N GLY A 477 32.84 28.03 2.85
CA GLY A 477 33.49 27.08 1.94
C GLY A 477 34.97 27.43 1.69
N PRO A 478 35.81 26.43 1.33
CA PRO A 478 37.27 26.55 1.38
C PRO A 478 37.73 27.77 0.60
N ALA A 479 38.57 28.59 1.23
CA ALA A 479 39.31 29.64 0.53
C ALA A 479 39.94 28.99 -0.70
N VAL A 480 39.49 29.40 -1.88
CA VAL A 480 40.17 29.11 -3.14
C VAL A 480 41.51 29.81 -2.98
N THR A 481 42.54 29.07 -2.57
CA THR A 481 43.92 29.52 -2.73
C THR A 481 44.13 29.75 -4.22
N PRO A 482 44.58 30.97 -4.61
CA PRO A 482 44.67 31.40 -6.00
C PRO A 482 45.57 30.50 -6.85
#